data_AF-A0A419YLM5-F1
#
_entry.id   AF-A0A419YLM5-F1
#
_cell.length_a   1.000
_cell.length_b   1.000
_cell.length_c   1.000
_cell.angle_alpha   90.00
_cell.angle_beta   90.00
_cell.angle_gamma   90.00
#
_symmetry.space_group_name_H-M   'P 1'
#
loop_
_entity.id
_entity.type
_entity.pdbx_description
1 polymer ?
#
loop_
_entity_poly.entity_id
_entity_poly.type
_entity_poly.pdbx_seq_one_letter_code
_entity_poly.pdbx_strand_id
1 'polypeptide(L)'
;MTSTDLPEQDAPRYVRLTIELIAEITDEQALKAAALSQVADDEYLDDEERAQATEAIEVDPTGSLAHFVDPVALLGDVPGVELASATWESATTDYDPDDESWDEYEVQ
;
A
#
# COMPACT_ATOMS: atom_id res chain seq x y z
N MET A 1 45.11 3.63 28.96
CA MET A 1 45.30 4.23 27.62
C MET A 1 45.49 3.04 26.69
N THR A 2 44.50 2.58 25.93
CA THR A 2 43.71 3.32 24.93
C THR A 2 42.24 2.89 24.93
N SER A 3 41.42 3.86 24.54
CA SER A 3 39.97 3.97 24.61
C SER A 3 39.17 2.81 24.01
N THR A 4 38.08 2.53 24.69
CA THR A 4 36.76 2.09 24.23
C THR A 4 36.58 2.06 22.71
N ASP A 5 36.45 0.86 22.16
CA ASP A 5 35.78 0.58 20.89
C ASP A 5 34.28 0.84 21.11
N LEU A 6 33.80 2.02 20.73
CA LEU A 6 32.38 2.32 20.68
C LEU A 6 31.82 1.59 19.45
N PRO A 7 30.76 0.76 19.59
CA PRO A 7 30.18 0.09 18.43
C PRO A 7 29.72 1.15 17.43
N GLU A 8 29.95 0.90 16.14
CA GLU A 8 29.58 1.71 14.97
C GLU A 8 28.15 2.29 15.09
N GLN A 9 28.00 3.46 15.73
CA GLN A 9 26.70 4.15 15.89
C GLN A 9 26.32 4.96 14.63
N ASP A 10 27.19 5.02 13.61
CA ASP A 10 27.02 5.89 12.44
C ASP A 10 26.52 5.18 11.17
N ALA A 11 26.30 3.85 11.21
CA ALA A 11 25.72 3.14 10.07
C ALA A 11 24.17 3.21 10.15
N PRO A 12 23.47 3.69 9.11
CA PRO A 12 22.02 3.68 9.08
C PRO A 12 21.50 2.24 9.23
N ARG A 13 20.58 2.05 10.20
CA ARG A 13 19.95 0.76 10.49
C ARG A 13 18.70 0.61 9.64
N TYR A 14 18.80 -0.19 8.59
CA TYR A 14 17.66 -0.49 7.73
C TYR A 14 16.95 -1.75 8.21
N VAL A 15 15.62 -1.69 8.23
CA VAL A 15 14.74 -2.83 8.49
C VAL A 15 13.89 -3.03 7.24
N ARG A 16 13.90 -4.23 6.67
CA ARG A 16 12.99 -4.61 5.59
C ARG A 16 11.72 -5.18 6.20
N LEU A 17 10.60 -4.52 5.96
CA LEU A 17 9.27 -5.00 6.33
C LEU A 17 8.66 -5.71 5.11
N THR A 18 8.07 -6.88 5.33
CA THR A 18 7.23 -7.57 4.36
C THR A 18 5.81 -7.57 4.90
N ILE A 19 4.87 -7.04 4.13
CA ILE A 19 3.47 -6.86 4.53
C ILE A 19 2.62 -7.56 3.50
N GLU A 20 1.67 -8.38 3.96
CA GLU A 20 0.60 -8.94 3.15
C GLU A 20 -0.72 -8.31 3.61
N LEU A 21 -1.55 -7.89 2.67
CA LEU A 21 -2.84 -7.25 2.95
C LEU A 21 -3.92 -7.95 2.13
N ILE A 22 -4.88 -8.53 2.84
CA ILE A 22 -6.08 -9.12 2.25
C ILE A 22 -7.27 -8.30 2.74
N ALA A 23 -8.03 -7.73 1.81
CA ALA A 23 -9.18 -6.89 2.10
C ALA A 23 -10.41 -7.42 1.37
N GLU A 24 -11.50 -7.62 2.11
CA GLU A 24 -12.80 -7.93 1.53
C GLU A 24 -13.49 -6.63 1.08
N ILE A 25 -13.94 -6.59 -0.17
CA ILE A 25 -14.78 -5.51 -0.66
C ILE A 25 -16.22 -5.78 -0.22
N THR A 26 -16.64 -5.10 0.85
CA THR A 26 -17.98 -5.25 1.44
C THR A 26 -19.07 -4.44 0.73
N ASP A 27 -18.68 -3.39 0.00
CA ASP A 27 -19.57 -2.55 -0.83
C ASP A 27 -18.80 -2.02 -2.06
N GLU A 28 -18.97 -2.71 -3.19
CA GLU A 28 -18.33 -2.35 -4.45
C GLU A 28 -18.83 -1.02 -5.02
N GLN A 29 -20.10 -0.68 -4.80
CA GLN A 29 -20.68 0.55 -5.36
C GLN A 29 -20.18 1.78 -4.59
N ALA A 30 -20.03 1.68 -3.27
CA ALA A 30 -19.39 2.71 -2.47
C ALA A 30 -17.93 2.92 -2.89
N LEU A 31 -17.17 1.84 -3.12
CA LEU A 31 -15.79 1.91 -3.61
C LEU A 31 -15.71 2.61 -4.98
N LYS A 32 -16.56 2.20 -5.93
CA LYS A 32 -16.66 2.81 -7.25
C LYS A 32 -16.93 4.31 -7.17
N ALA A 33 -17.94 4.70 -6.38
CA ALA A 33 -18.32 6.10 -6.24
C ALA A 33 -17.20 6.95 -5.64
N ALA A 34 -16.47 6.42 -4.66
CA ALA A 34 -15.31 7.08 -4.08
C ALA A 34 -14.18 7.27 -5.12
N ALA A 35 -13.88 6.23 -5.91
CA ALA A 35 -12.84 6.28 -6.93
C ALA A 35 -13.17 7.32 -8.02
N LEU A 36 -14.41 7.35 -8.49
CA LEU A 36 -14.87 8.36 -9.45
C LEU A 36 -14.79 9.78 -8.90
N SER A 37 -15.09 9.97 -7.60
CA SER A 37 -14.93 11.28 -6.95
C SER A 37 -13.46 11.71 -6.93
N GLN A 38 -12.55 10.80 -6.57
CA GLN A 38 -11.12 11.09 -6.52
C GLN A 38 -10.58 11.51 -7.90
N VAL A 39 -10.96 10.79 -8.97
CA VAL A 39 -10.58 11.13 -10.35
C VAL A 39 -11.17 12.48 -10.80
N ALA A 40 -12.41 12.80 -10.36
CA ALA A 40 -13.02 14.08 -10.68
C ALA A 40 -12.33 15.27 -9.99
N ASP A 41 -11.89 15.06 -8.75
CA ASP A 41 -11.24 16.05 -7.89
C ASP A 41 -9.72 16.18 -8.14
N ASP A 42 -9.12 15.29 -8.94
CA ASP A 42 -7.70 15.33 -9.27
C ASP A 42 -7.39 16.43 -10.32
N GLU A 43 -6.79 17.51 -9.85
CA GLU A 43 -6.38 18.66 -10.68
C GLU A 43 -5.15 18.38 -11.57
N TYR A 44 -4.45 17.26 -11.35
CA TYR A 44 -3.25 16.89 -12.11
C TYR A 44 -3.56 16.02 -13.33
N LEU A 45 -4.75 15.42 -13.41
CA LEU A 45 -5.21 14.66 -14.56
C LEU A 45 -5.72 15.59 -15.67
N ASP A 46 -5.22 15.39 -16.89
CA ASP A 46 -5.84 16.01 -18.06
C ASP A 46 -7.16 15.32 -18.46
N ASP A 47 -7.89 15.92 -19.41
CA ASP A 47 -9.22 15.41 -19.83
C ASP A 47 -9.17 13.99 -20.41
N GLU A 48 -8.07 13.62 -21.08
CA GLU A 48 -7.90 12.31 -21.71
C GLU A 48 -7.55 11.26 -20.65
N GLU A 49 -6.60 11.57 -19.76
CA GLU A 49 -6.23 10.73 -18.62
C GLU A 49 -7.42 10.49 -17.69
N ARG A 50 -8.21 11.54 -17.41
CA ARG A 50 -9.43 11.45 -16.60
C ARG A 50 -10.48 10.54 -17.23
N ALA A 51 -10.68 10.62 -18.54
CA ALA A 51 -11.62 9.76 -19.26
C ALA A 51 -11.19 8.30 -19.21
N GLN A 52 -9.89 8.02 -19.40
CA GLN A 52 -9.32 6.67 -19.31
C GLN A 52 -9.44 6.08 -17.90
N ALA A 53 -9.11 6.88 -16.87
CA ALA A 53 -9.26 6.45 -15.48
C ALA A 53 -10.73 6.16 -15.14
N THR A 54 -11.65 7.00 -15.59
CA THR A 54 -13.10 6.79 -15.42
C THR A 54 -13.55 5.49 -16.08
N GLU A 55 -13.14 5.24 -17.32
CA GLU A 55 -13.49 4.00 -18.04
C GLU A 55 -12.92 2.76 -17.33
N ALA A 56 -11.69 2.81 -16.84
CA ALA A 56 -11.07 1.72 -16.09
C ALA A 56 -11.86 1.39 -14.82
N ILE A 57 -12.27 2.40 -14.05
CA ILE A 57 -13.10 2.24 -12.84
C ILE A 57 -14.48 1.66 -13.17
N GLU A 58 -15.05 2.03 -14.31
CA GLU A 58 -16.34 1.49 -14.77
C GLU A 58 -16.24 0.00 -15.15
N VAL A 59 -15.11 -0.43 -15.71
CA VAL A 59 -14.85 -1.83 -16.10
C VAL A 59 -14.51 -2.71 -14.90
N ASP A 60 -13.65 -2.22 -14.00
CA ASP A 60 -13.23 -2.95 -12.80
C ASP A 60 -13.08 -1.99 -11.59
N PRO A 61 -14.16 -1.84 -10.79
CA PRO A 61 -14.12 -1.05 -9.58
C PRO A 61 -13.16 -1.60 -8.51
N THR A 62 -12.88 -2.91 -8.52
CA THR A 62 -12.09 -3.56 -7.46
C THR A 62 -10.62 -3.14 -7.55
N GLY A 63 -10.10 -2.97 -8.77
CA GLY A 63 -8.77 -2.43 -9.02
C GLY A 63 -8.57 -1.00 -8.49
N SER A 64 -9.66 -0.25 -8.23
CA SER A 64 -9.58 1.11 -7.71
C SER A 64 -9.09 1.17 -6.26
N LEU A 65 -9.14 0.05 -5.52
CA LEU A 65 -8.59 -0.04 -4.16
C LEU A 65 -7.12 0.39 -4.12
N ALA A 66 -6.38 0.15 -5.21
CA ALA A 66 -4.99 0.56 -5.37
C ALA A 66 -4.75 2.04 -5.03
N HIS A 67 -5.70 2.90 -5.42
CA HIS A 67 -5.60 4.35 -5.29
C HIS A 67 -5.88 4.87 -3.87
N PHE A 68 -6.40 4.02 -2.98
CA PHE A 68 -6.72 4.38 -1.60
C PHE A 68 -5.67 3.92 -0.58
N VAL A 69 -4.72 3.09 -1.00
CA VAL A 69 -3.67 2.59 -0.11
C VAL A 69 -2.42 3.45 -0.28
N ASP A 70 -2.06 4.17 0.77
CA ASP A 70 -0.80 4.89 0.86
C ASP A 70 0.17 4.13 1.78
N PRO A 71 1.17 3.41 1.23
CA PRO A 71 2.16 2.69 2.04
C PRO A 71 3.10 3.64 2.79
N VAL A 72 3.21 4.91 2.37
CA VAL A 72 3.98 5.94 3.08
C VAL A 72 3.27 6.34 4.35
N ALA A 73 1.94 6.51 4.29
CA ALA A 73 1.13 6.81 5.46
C ALA A 73 1.24 5.73 6.55
N LEU A 74 1.47 4.46 6.20
CA LEU A 74 1.62 3.36 7.17
C LEU A 74 2.76 3.57 8.18
N LEU A 75 3.87 4.21 7.76
CA LEU A 75 5.01 4.49 8.63
C LEU A 75 5.15 5.98 9.01
N GLY A 76 4.33 6.85 8.41
CA GLY A 76 4.44 8.31 8.59
C GLY A 76 4.29 8.79 10.03
N ASP A 77 3.57 8.04 10.87
CA ASP A 77 3.34 8.37 12.28
C ASP A 77 4.33 7.71 13.25
N VAL A 78 5.29 6.90 12.76
CA VAL A 78 6.23 6.17 13.61
C VAL A 78 7.40 7.07 14.02
N PRO A 79 7.58 7.39 15.33
CA PRO A 79 8.63 8.31 15.76
C PRO A 79 10.03 7.79 15.44
N GLY A 80 10.82 8.62 14.73
CA GLY A 80 12.21 8.30 14.40
C GLY A 80 12.38 7.33 13.23
N VAL A 81 11.33 7.09 12.45
CA VAL A 81 11.38 6.27 11.23
C VAL A 81 11.08 7.15 10.01
N GLU A 82 12.00 7.14 9.05
CA GLU A 82 11.79 7.76 7.74
C GLU A 82 11.74 6.65 6.68
N LEU A 83 10.69 6.65 5.85
CA LEU A 83 10.56 5.67 4.78
C LEU A 83 11.54 6.01 3.64
N ALA A 84 12.45 5.07 3.34
CA ALA A 84 13.41 5.23 2.25
C ALA A 84 12.85 4.80 0.88
N SER A 85 11.98 3.79 0.85
CA SER A 85 11.35 3.25 -0.37
C SER A 85 10.18 2.35 0.02
N ALA A 86 9.07 2.42 -0.72
CA ALA A 86 8.00 1.44 -0.68
C ALA A 86 7.60 1.10 -2.12
N THR A 87 7.56 -0.19 -2.42
CA THR A 87 7.01 -0.72 -3.67
C THR A 87 5.93 -1.72 -3.29
N TRP A 88 4.76 -1.59 -3.91
CA TRP A 88 3.66 -2.51 -3.71
C TRP A 88 2.81 -2.55 -4.98
N GLU A 89 2.01 -3.61 -5.09
CA GLU A 89 1.05 -3.83 -6.18
C GLU A 89 -0.23 -4.41 -5.56
N SER A 90 -1.39 -4.07 -6.12
CA SER A 90 -2.67 -4.68 -5.76
C SER A 90 -3.11 -5.66 -6.85
N ALA A 91 -3.62 -6.81 -6.45
CA ALA A 91 -4.23 -7.79 -7.35
C ALA A 91 -5.42 -8.46 -6.67
N THR A 92 -6.39 -8.92 -7.47
CA THR A 92 -7.50 -9.76 -6.98
C THR A 92 -6.97 -11.13 -6.58
N THR A 93 -7.42 -11.67 -5.45
CA THR A 93 -7.05 -13.00 -4.96
C THR A 93 -8.27 -13.78 -4.50
N ASP A 94 -8.25 -15.10 -4.71
CA ASP A 94 -9.27 -16.04 -4.23
C ASP A 94 -8.94 -16.44 -2.78
N TYR A 95 -9.20 -15.54 -1.82
CA TYR A 95 -8.94 -15.81 -0.40
C TYR A 95 -9.92 -16.85 0.18
N ASP A 96 -9.38 -17.90 0.81
CA ASP A 96 -10.13 -18.90 1.57
C ASP A 96 -9.69 -18.84 3.06
N PRO A 97 -10.59 -18.44 3.98
CA PRO A 97 -10.25 -18.31 5.40
C PRO A 97 -9.97 -19.63 6.12
N ASP A 98 -10.29 -20.79 5.52
CA ASP A 98 -10.01 -22.11 6.07
C ASP A 98 -8.73 -22.74 5.47
N ASP A 99 -8.05 -22.05 4.55
CA ASP A 99 -6.82 -22.52 3.90
C ASP A 99 -5.57 -22.07 4.69
N GLU A 100 -4.93 -23.04 5.34
CA GLU A 100 -3.72 -22.87 6.18
C GLU A 100 -2.50 -22.34 5.40
N SER A 101 -2.52 -22.32 4.06
CA SER A 101 -1.44 -21.75 3.26
C SER A 101 -1.36 -20.22 3.34
N TRP A 102 -2.44 -19.56 3.79
CA TRP A 102 -2.48 -18.11 4.02
C TRP A 102 -2.06 -17.70 5.45
N ASP A 103 -1.82 -18.66 6.36
CA ASP A 103 -1.44 -18.39 7.76
C ASP A 103 0.07 -18.09 7.97
N GLU A 104 0.86 -17.94 6.90
CA GLU A 104 2.33 -17.84 7.03
C GLU A 104 2.85 -16.46 7.47
N TYR A 105 3.04 -16.31 8.78
CA TYR A 105 4.18 -15.58 9.35
C TYR A 105 5.01 -16.49 10.26
N GLU A 106 5.72 -17.47 9.71
CA GLU A 106 6.91 -18.00 10.40
C GLU A 106 8.06 -16.99 10.26
N VAL A 107 8.26 -16.19 11.29
CA VAL A 107 9.50 -15.41 11.47
C VAL A 107 10.67 -16.37 11.73
N GLN A 108 11.51 -16.59 10.72
CA GLN A 108 12.81 -17.26 10.86
C GLN A 108 13.90 -16.31 11.39
#